data_AF-A0ABD7F404-F1
#
_entry.id   AF-A0ABD7F404-F1
#
_cell.length_a   1.000
_cell.length_b   1.000
_cell.length_c   1.000
_cell.angle_alpha   90.00
_cell.angle_beta   90.00
_cell.angle_gamma   90.00
#
_symmetry.space_group_name_H-M   'P 1'
#
loop_
_entity.id
_entity.type
_entity.pdbx_description
1 polymer ?
#
loop_
_entity_poly.entity_id
_entity_poly.type
_entity_poly.pdbx_seq_one_letter_code
_entity_poly.pdbx_strand_id
1 'polypeptide(L)'
;MTNRLELNWELEGLVDEQRYYCSETPFTSTTLPTPKAVILDTDRTYVDTDIDENKLYYVAVSSVRNSVEKLSDIKVVSTQTYLLNMPFSSDKNDHGKFNLVATTVGSAVIQDGYLYVPDGSYIRFNTTGITELNLGTSNFEFGIEVALMANGGGSYPCVFGVGTGWSSGAISMQFNPSSRFMCAIMSPGEKDAFAPTDQTRDGTTFVKYVVRRVAGVWTTYKDGIAGTPFTDSKFIANFTRNGVITIGAAIWDVGITASHSKIKNIYLRKL
;
A
#
# COMPACT_ATOMS: atom_id res chain seq x y z
N MET A 1 -4.33 -8.89 -22.02
CA MET A 1 -3.10 -9.57 -21.55
C MET A 1 -3.55 -10.58 -20.52
N THR A 2 -3.07 -11.82 -20.61
CA THR A 2 -3.39 -12.86 -19.63
C THR A 2 -2.32 -12.80 -18.55
N ASN A 3 -2.70 -12.55 -17.29
CA ASN A 3 -1.74 -12.65 -16.19
C ASN A 3 -1.35 -14.11 -16.03
N ARG A 4 -0.10 -14.35 -15.65
CA ARG A 4 0.41 -15.70 -15.42
C ARG A 4 1.30 -15.74 -14.20
N LEU A 5 1.21 -16.83 -13.46
CA LEU A 5 2.14 -17.15 -12.40
C LEU A 5 3.11 -18.21 -12.89
N GLU A 6 4.40 -17.89 -12.92
CA GLU A 6 5.45 -18.81 -13.29
C GLU A 6 6.08 -19.39 -12.02
N LEU A 7 5.99 -20.70 -11.86
CA LEU A 7 6.54 -21.43 -10.73
C LEU A 7 7.78 -22.20 -11.18
N ASN A 8 8.80 -22.17 -10.33
CA ASN A 8 10.01 -22.98 -10.45
C ASN A 8 10.32 -23.54 -9.07
N TRP A 9 10.67 -24.83 -8.99
CA TRP A 9 11.01 -25.47 -7.70
C TRP A 9 12.02 -26.59 -7.89
N GLU A 10 12.70 -26.92 -6.81
CA GLU A 10 13.59 -28.07 -6.74
C GLU A 10 12.87 -29.27 -6.11
N LEU A 11 13.19 -30.47 -6.56
CA LEU A 11 12.66 -31.71 -6.01
C LEU A 11 13.77 -32.76 -5.94
N GLU A 12 13.99 -33.27 -4.74
CA GLU A 12 14.93 -34.36 -4.48
C GLU A 12 14.22 -35.71 -4.48
N GLY A 13 14.81 -36.67 -5.20
CA GLY A 13 14.33 -38.05 -5.25
C GLY A 13 13.29 -38.33 -6.35
N LEU A 14 12.84 -39.59 -6.39
CA LEU A 14 11.82 -40.07 -7.32
C LEU A 14 10.43 -39.94 -6.68
N VAL A 15 9.47 -39.51 -7.48
CA VAL A 15 8.06 -39.31 -7.09
C VAL A 15 7.17 -39.91 -8.17
N ASP A 16 5.93 -40.24 -7.84
CA ASP A 16 4.97 -40.79 -8.80
C ASP A 16 4.28 -39.64 -9.57
N GLU A 17 3.97 -38.55 -8.87
CA GLU A 17 3.39 -37.34 -9.44
C GLU A 17 3.69 -36.13 -8.56
N GLN A 18 3.46 -34.94 -9.13
CA GLN A 18 3.49 -33.68 -8.41
C GLN A 18 2.13 -33.00 -8.53
N ARG A 19 1.77 -32.17 -7.55
CA ARG A 19 0.48 -31.44 -7.58
C ARG A 19 0.71 -29.97 -7.29
N TYR A 20 0.02 -29.13 -8.04
CA TYR A 20 -0.01 -27.69 -7.83
C TYR A 20 -1.32 -27.28 -7.16
N TYR A 21 -1.20 -26.51 -6.09
CA TYR A 21 -2.30 -25.94 -5.33
C TYR A 21 -2.28 -24.42 -5.44
N CYS A 22 -3.44 -23.83 -5.69
CA CYS A 22 -3.64 -22.40 -5.78
C CYS A 22 -4.99 -22.06 -5.15
N SER A 23 -5.01 -21.09 -4.23
CA SER A 23 -6.24 -20.64 -3.59
C SER A 23 -6.19 -19.14 -3.28
N GLU A 24 -7.34 -18.46 -3.35
CA GLU A 24 -7.49 -17.09 -2.86
C GLU A 24 -7.66 -17.02 -1.34
N THR A 25 -7.95 -18.16 -0.70
CA THR A 25 -8.05 -18.30 0.75
C THR A 25 -6.81 -19.01 1.33
N PRO A 26 -6.32 -18.62 2.52
CA PRO A 26 -5.23 -19.32 3.17
C PRO A 26 -5.58 -20.79 3.42
N PHE A 27 -4.61 -21.68 3.20
CA PHE A 27 -4.72 -23.10 3.52
C PHE A 27 -3.49 -23.59 4.28
N THR A 28 -3.57 -24.84 4.75
CA THR A 28 -2.47 -25.56 5.41
C THR A 28 -2.36 -26.97 4.80
N SER A 29 -1.41 -27.77 5.27
CA SER A 29 -1.30 -29.18 4.89
C SER A 29 -2.52 -30.02 5.23
N THR A 30 -3.38 -29.58 6.16
CA THR A 30 -4.62 -30.28 6.56
C THR A 30 -5.89 -29.69 5.96
N THR A 31 -5.79 -28.55 5.28
CA THR A 31 -6.92 -27.86 4.63
C THR A 31 -6.65 -27.59 3.15
N LEU A 32 -5.87 -28.47 2.50
CA LEU A 32 -5.52 -28.35 1.09
C LEU A 32 -6.77 -28.21 0.21
N PRO A 33 -6.80 -27.24 -0.72
CA PRO A 33 -7.81 -27.22 -1.75
C PRO A 33 -7.62 -28.41 -2.71
N THR A 34 -8.57 -28.64 -3.59
CA THR A 34 -8.36 -29.57 -4.71
C THR A 34 -7.15 -29.11 -5.53
N PRO A 35 -6.25 -30.03 -5.97
CA PRO A 35 -5.16 -29.68 -6.87
C PRO A 35 -5.68 -28.96 -8.11
N LYS A 36 -5.09 -27.81 -8.42
CA LYS A 36 -5.40 -27.06 -9.66
C LYS A 36 -4.78 -27.74 -10.88
N ALA A 37 -3.63 -28.39 -10.69
CA ALA A 37 -3.01 -29.23 -11.71
C ALA A 37 -2.25 -30.41 -11.11
N VAL A 38 -2.17 -31.50 -11.87
CA VAL A 38 -1.22 -32.60 -11.65
C VAL A 38 -0.08 -32.41 -12.65
N ILE A 39 1.15 -32.38 -12.15
CA ILE A 39 2.36 -32.08 -12.90
C ILE A 39 3.18 -33.37 -13.00
N LEU A 40 3.86 -33.56 -14.14
CA LEU A 40 4.71 -34.73 -14.35
C LEU A 40 5.85 -34.77 -13.34
N ASP A 41 6.25 -35.97 -12.93
CA ASP A 41 7.35 -36.24 -11.99
C ASP A 41 8.70 -35.63 -12.39
N THR A 42 8.90 -35.42 -13.70
CA THR A 42 10.11 -34.86 -14.31
C THR A 42 10.11 -33.33 -14.43
N ASP A 43 8.95 -32.70 -14.37
CA ASP A 43 8.83 -31.25 -14.53
C ASP A 43 9.27 -30.50 -13.26
N ARG A 44 9.90 -29.34 -13.44
CA ARG A 44 10.34 -28.44 -12.34
C ARG A 44 9.76 -27.04 -12.47
N THR A 45 8.86 -26.87 -13.44
CA THR A 45 8.27 -25.59 -13.81
C THR A 45 6.80 -25.78 -14.13
N TYR A 46 5.98 -24.79 -13.78
CA TYR A 46 4.57 -24.75 -14.18
C TYR A 46 4.14 -23.30 -14.40
N VAL A 47 3.27 -23.08 -15.38
CA VAL A 47 2.71 -21.76 -15.66
C VAL A 47 1.21 -21.82 -15.47
N ASP A 48 0.73 -21.14 -14.43
CA ASP A 48 -0.70 -20.93 -14.20
C ASP A 48 -1.14 -19.68 -14.97
N THR A 49 -1.95 -19.86 -16.01
CA THR A 49 -2.52 -18.76 -16.80
C THR A 49 -3.92 -18.35 -16.35
N ASP A 50 -4.49 -19.05 -15.37
CA ASP A 50 -5.81 -18.78 -14.81
C ASP A 50 -5.64 -17.98 -13.50
N ILE A 51 -5.03 -16.81 -13.67
CA ILE A 51 -4.67 -15.89 -12.60
C ILE A 51 -5.31 -14.54 -12.88
N ASP A 52 -6.10 -14.06 -11.94
CA ASP A 52 -6.75 -12.76 -12.02
C ASP A 52 -5.84 -11.67 -11.43
N GLU A 53 -5.98 -10.47 -12.00
CA GLU A 53 -5.40 -9.25 -11.47
C GLU A 53 -6.00 -8.88 -10.10
N ASN A 54 -5.23 -8.16 -9.28
CA ASN A 54 -5.68 -7.59 -8.01
C ASN A 54 -6.15 -8.60 -6.94
N LYS A 55 -5.66 -9.83 -7.02
CA LYS A 55 -5.92 -10.90 -6.06
C LYS A 55 -4.66 -11.26 -5.28
N LEU A 56 -4.88 -12.01 -4.21
CA LEU A 56 -3.83 -12.60 -3.39
C LEU A 56 -4.04 -14.11 -3.43
N TYR A 57 -2.98 -14.83 -3.79
CA TYR A 57 -2.98 -16.27 -3.98
C TYR A 57 -2.03 -16.92 -2.98
N TYR A 58 -2.49 -18.01 -2.39
CA TYR A 58 -1.68 -18.95 -1.62
C TYR A 58 -1.36 -20.10 -2.56
N VAL A 59 -0.08 -20.39 -2.76
CA VAL A 59 0.38 -21.39 -3.71
C VAL A 59 1.35 -22.36 -3.06
N ALA A 60 1.23 -23.63 -3.43
CA ALA A 60 2.15 -24.68 -3.01
C ALA A 60 2.27 -25.74 -4.09
N VAL A 61 3.40 -26.43 -4.09
CA VAL A 61 3.61 -27.64 -4.88
C VAL A 61 3.80 -28.80 -3.92
N SER A 62 3.26 -29.96 -4.25
CA SER A 62 3.53 -31.19 -3.51
C SER A 62 4.13 -32.27 -4.40
N SER A 63 4.77 -33.22 -3.75
CA SER A 63 5.20 -34.48 -4.33
C SER A 63 4.42 -35.63 -3.72
N VAL A 64 4.00 -36.59 -4.54
CA VAL A 64 3.33 -37.81 -4.09
C VAL A 64 4.20 -39.02 -4.42
N ARG A 65 4.40 -39.91 -3.45
CA ARG A 65 5.06 -41.20 -3.68
C ARG A 65 4.41 -42.28 -2.81
N ASN A 66 4.04 -43.40 -3.41
CA ASN A 66 3.34 -44.50 -2.73
C ASN A 66 2.11 -44.00 -1.93
N SER A 67 1.34 -43.11 -2.55
CA SER A 67 0.18 -42.44 -1.92
C SER A 67 0.49 -41.56 -0.71
N VAL A 68 1.77 -41.30 -0.41
CA VAL A 68 2.19 -40.34 0.61
C VAL A 68 2.52 -39.01 -0.05
N GLU A 69 1.82 -37.96 0.36
CA GLU A 69 2.01 -36.62 -0.15
C GLU A 69 2.87 -35.77 0.81
N LYS A 70 3.82 -35.02 0.24
CA LYS A 70 4.62 -34.02 0.96
C LYS A 70 4.48 -32.67 0.29
N LEU A 71 4.12 -31.66 1.07
CA LEU A 71 3.87 -30.29 0.61
C LEU A 71 5.13 -29.44 0.77
N SER A 72 5.36 -28.53 -0.18
CA SER A 72 6.31 -27.43 -0.03
C SER A 72 5.85 -26.41 1.02
N ASP A 73 6.67 -25.37 1.25
CA ASP A 73 6.16 -24.14 1.83
C ASP A 73 4.98 -23.60 1.02
N ILE A 74 4.00 -23.02 1.71
CA ILE A 74 2.94 -22.24 1.08
C ILE A 74 3.45 -20.82 0.91
N LYS A 75 3.55 -20.37 -0.35
CA LYS A 75 3.94 -19.00 -0.69
C LYS A 75 2.71 -18.14 -0.90
N VAL A 76 2.81 -16.87 -0.51
CA VAL A 76 1.79 -15.86 -0.78
C VAL A 76 2.25 -15.02 -1.96
N VAL A 77 1.42 -14.94 -3.00
CA VAL A 77 1.66 -14.17 -4.21
C VAL A 77 0.55 -13.15 -4.37
N SER A 78 0.90 -11.90 -4.65
CA SER A 78 -0.07 -10.84 -4.90
C SER A 78 0.01 -10.41 -6.36
N THR A 79 -1.14 -10.39 -7.04
CA THR A 79 -1.30 -9.77 -8.37
C THR A 79 -1.80 -8.33 -8.27
N GLN A 80 -1.83 -7.77 -7.05
CA GLN A 80 -2.19 -6.38 -6.83
C GLN A 80 -1.15 -5.47 -7.46
N THR A 81 -1.60 -4.67 -8.43
CA THR A 81 -0.76 -3.65 -9.05
C THR A 81 -0.91 -2.34 -8.29
N TYR A 82 0.18 -1.90 -7.69
CA TYR A 82 0.24 -0.61 -7.05
C TYR A 82 0.71 0.45 -8.05
N LEU A 83 0.01 1.57 -8.09
CA LEU A 83 0.48 2.77 -8.77
C LEU A 83 1.72 3.31 -8.04
N LEU A 84 1.63 3.38 -6.71
CA LEU A 84 2.75 3.71 -5.83
C LEU A 84 2.88 2.62 -4.76
N ASN A 85 4.09 2.18 -4.45
CA ASN A 85 4.37 1.24 -3.37
C ASN A 85 5.75 1.54 -2.79
N MET A 86 5.81 2.06 -1.56
CA MET A 86 7.04 2.54 -0.93
C MET A 86 7.28 1.77 0.37
N PRO A 87 7.70 0.49 0.29
CA PRO A 87 8.12 -0.25 1.48
C PRO A 87 9.46 0.31 1.96
N PHE A 88 9.44 1.07 3.04
CA PHE A 88 10.62 1.77 3.58
C PHE A 88 11.56 0.86 4.40
N SER A 89 11.64 -0.42 4.04
CA SER A 89 12.50 -1.40 4.71
C SER A 89 13.97 -1.27 4.34
N SER A 90 14.27 -0.72 3.15
CA SER A 90 15.62 -0.72 2.58
C SER A 90 15.99 0.57 1.85
N ASP A 91 15.04 1.22 1.16
CA ASP A 91 15.25 2.51 0.50
C ASP A 91 14.02 3.42 0.63
N LYS A 92 14.09 4.60 -0.01
CA LYS A 92 13.04 5.63 0.04
C LYS A 92 12.20 5.70 -1.24
N ASN A 93 12.47 4.86 -2.23
CA ASN A 93 11.93 4.99 -3.57
C ASN A 93 10.53 4.37 -3.66
N ASP A 94 9.83 4.74 -4.72
CA ASP A 94 8.63 4.03 -5.15
C ASP A 94 9.05 2.77 -5.92
N HIS A 95 8.42 1.66 -5.58
CA HIS A 95 8.52 0.33 -6.21
C HIS A 95 7.17 -0.09 -6.83
N GLY A 96 6.25 0.86 -6.96
CA GLY A 96 5.02 0.70 -7.74
C GLY A 96 5.30 0.83 -9.23
N LYS A 97 4.24 1.09 -9.99
CA LYS A 97 4.29 1.17 -11.45
C LYS A 97 5.29 2.19 -11.99
N PHE A 98 5.53 3.28 -11.27
CA PHE A 98 6.29 4.42 -11.79
C PHE A 98 7.78 4.42 -11.44
N ASN A 99 8.19 3.62 -10.44
CA ASN A 99 9.57 3.50 -10.00
C ASN A 99 10.25 4.85 -9.70
N LEU A 100 9.54 5.72 -8.95
CA LEU A 100 9.98 7.08 -8.68
C LEU A 100 11.13 7.13 -7.67
N VAL A 101 12.14 7.95 -7.98
CA VAL A 101 13.27 8.21 -7.10
C VAL A 101 12.92 9.32 -6.10
N ALA A 102 13.11 9.05 -4.81
CA ALA A 102 12.87 10.03 -3.77
C ALA A 102 13.98 11.09 -3.70
N THR A 103 13.57 12.35 -3.59
CA THR A 103 14.46 13.42 -3.13
C THR A 103 14.20 13.67 -1.64
N THR A 104 15.26 13.61 -0.84
CA THR A 104 15.17 13.90 0.60
C THR A 104 15.30 15.40 0.86
N VAL A 105 14.46 15.92 1.76
CA VAL A 105 14.58 17.27 2.32
C VAL A 105 14.71 17.15 3.83
N GLY A 106 15.69 17.85 4.39
CA GLY A 106 16.07 17.69 5.80
C GLY A 106 16.75 16.35 6.05
N SER A 107 16.39 15.70 7.16
CA SER A 107 17.10 14.54 7.70
C SER A 107 16.26 13.25 7.70
N ALA A 108 15.27 13.14 6.80
CA ALA A 108 14.49 11.91 6.66
C ALA A 108 15.41 10.74 6.21
N VAL A 109 15.34 9.60 6.90
CA VAL A 109 16.31 8.52 6.77
C VAL A 109 15.65 7.16 6.96
N ILE A 110 16.17 6.12 6.29
CA ILE A 110 15.79 4.74 6.58
C ILE A 110 16.55 4.29 7.82
N GLN A 111 15.83 3.89 8.86
CA GLN A 111 16.38 3.43 10.12
C GLN A 111 15.52 2.29 10.66
N ASP A 112 16.14 1.21 11.12
CA ASP A 112 15.47 0.04 11.72
C ASP A 112 14.32 -0.53 10.87
N GLY A 113 14.45 -0.48 9.54
CA GLY A 113 13.45 -1.01 8.61
C GLY A 113 12.21 -0.13 8.38
N TYR A 114 12.29 1.17 8.71
CA TYR A 114 11.26 2.16 8.39
C TYR A 114 11.86 3.51 7.98
N LEU A 115 11.06 4.35 7.33
CA LEU A 115 11.39 5.76 7.11
C LEU A 115 11.15 6.54 8.40
N TYR A 116 12.23 6.96 9.05
CA TYR A 116 12.17 7.96 10.10
C TYR A 116 12.14 9.36 9.48
N VAL A 117 11.11 10.13 9.84
CA VAL A 117 10.88 11.51 9.39
C VAL A 117 10.95 12.43 10.61
N PRO A 118 12.09 13.09 10.86
CA PRO A 118 12.19 14.14 11.87
C PRO A 118 11.31 15.35 11.54
N ASP A 119 10.98 16.13 12.55
CA ASP A 119 10.27 17.40 12.35
C ASP A 119 10.99 18.30 11.32
N GLY A 120 10.21 18.92 10.44
CA GLY A 120 10.71 19.73 9.31
C GLY A 120 11.38 18.94 8.17
N SER A 121 11.43 17.60 8.24
CA SER A 121 11.98 16.75 7.18
C SER A 121 10.88 16.06 6.38
N TYR A 122 11.16 15.69 5.13
CA TYR A 122 10.25 14.92 4.29
C TYR A 122 10.99 14.33 3.08
N ILE A 123 10.31 13.45 2.34
CA ILE A 123 10.74 13.08 0.99
C ILE A 123 9.73 13.58 -0.02
N ARG A 124 10.19 13.83 -1.24
CA ARG A 124 9.34 14.23 -2.36
C ARG A 124 9.66 13.45 -3.62
N PHE A 125 8.64 13.25 -4.44
CA PHE A 125 8.73 12.58 -5.73
C PHE A 125 8.28 13.51 -6.83
N ASN A 126 9.04 13.60 -7.91
CA ASN A 126 8.61 14.31 -9.11
C ASN A 126 7.64 13.44 -9.91
N THR A 127 6.42 13.92 -10.09
CA THR A 127 5.35 13.25 -10.84
C THR A 127 5.03 13.94 -12.17
N THR A 128 5.87 14.89 -12.59
CA THR A 128 5.73 15.58 -13.88
C THR A 128 5.66 14.58 -15.03
N GLY A 129 4.59 14.67 -15.83
CA GLY A 129 4.35 13.80 -16.98
C GLY A 129 3.62 12.49 -16.68
N ILE A 130 3.35 12.16 -15.40
CA ILE A 130 2.74 10.87 -15.01
C ILE A 130 1.21 10.98 -15.00
N THR A 131 0.59 11.03 -16.16
CA THR A 131 -0.87 11.26 -16.26
C THR A 131 -1.73 10.20 -15.56
N GLU A 132 -1.23 8.98 -15.37
CA GLU A 132 -1.95 7.89 -14.72
C GLU A 132 -2.19 8.07 -13.21
N LEU A 133 -1.42 8.96 -12.57
CA LEU A 133 -1.65 9.40 -11.19
C LEU A 133 -2.80 10.42 -11.09
N ASN A 134 -3.35 10.88 -12.21
CA ASN A 134 -4.65 11.54 -12.24
C ASN A 134 -5.76 10.48 -12.27
N LEU A 135 -6.27 10.12 -11.10
CA LEU A 135 -7.33 9.13 -10.93
C LEU A 135 -8.72 9.68 -11.21
N GLY A 136 -8.88 10.99 -11.40
CA GLY A 136 -10.18 11.59 -11.69
C GLY A 136 -11.24 11.21 -10.65
N THR A 137 -12.34 10.62 -11.11
CA THR A 137 -13.42 10.06 -10.28
C THR A 137 -13.36 8.54 -10.16
N SER A 138 -12.23 7.90 -10.45
CA SER A 138 -12.05 6.45 -10.29
C SER A 138 -12.13 6.02 -8.83
N ASN A 139 -12.35 4.72 -8.63
CA ASN A 139 -12.20 4.10 -7.33
C ASN A 139 -10.72 3.86 -7.06
N PHE A 140 -10.32 4.09 -5.81
CA PHE A 140 -8.94 3.86 -5.40
C PHE A 140 -8.83 3.60 -3.91
N GLU A 141 -7.67 3.06 -3.55
CA GLU A 141 -7.25 2.89 -2.18
C GLU A 141 -5.83 3.43 -2.01
N PHE A 142 -5.66 4.26 -0.99
CA PHE A 142 -4.35 4.70 -0.53
C PHE A 142 -4.15 4.20 0.90
N GLY A 143 -3.01 3.60 1.19
CA GLY A 143 -2.70 3.12 2.53
C GLY A 143 -1.36 3.63 3.05
N ILE A 144 -1.28 3.76 4.37
CA ILE A 144 -0.05 4.11 5.09
C ILE A 144 0.02 3.32 6.39
N GLU A 145 1.21 2.85 6.74
CA GLU A 145 1.50 2.29 8.06
C GLU A 145 2.49 3.19 8.80
N VAL A 146 2.05 3.78 9.91
CA VAL A 146 2.76 4.88 10.57
C VAL A 146 2.70 4.80 12.10
N ALA A 147 3.80 5.15 12.74
CA ALA A 147 3.88 5.46 14.17
C ALA A 147 4.21 6.95 14.35
N LEU A 148 3.38 7.67 15.11
CA LEU A 148 3.62 9.07 15.43
C LEU A 148 4.54 9.22 16.63
N MET A 149 5.49 10.15 16.55
CA MET A 149 6.37 10.48 17.67
C MET A 149 5.60 11.23 18.76
N ALA A 150 6.03 11.02 20.00
CA ALA A 150 5.43 11.63 21.20
C ALA A 150 5.44 13.16 21.17
N ASN A 151 6.47 13.74 20.56
CA ASN A 151 6.66 15.18 20.41
C ASN A 151 6.89 15.53 18.92
N GLY A 152 6.81 16.82 18.57
CA GLY A 152 7.07 17.33 17.21
C GLY A 152 5.88 17.29 16.23
N GLY A 153 6.08 17.78 15.01
CA GLY A 153 5.11 17.69 13.90
C GLY A 153 3.93 18.67 13.92
N GLY A 154 3.92 19.63 14.85
CA GLY A 154 2.89 20.66 14.95
C GLY A 154 1.47 20.16 15.27
N SER A 155 0.47 21.03 15.05
CA SER A 155 -0.95 20.76 15.34
C SER A 155 -1.62 19.82 14.33
N TYR A 156 -1.07 19.75 13.12
CA TYR A 156 -1.59 18.94 12.02
C TYR A 156 -0.44 18.20 11.33
N PRO A 157 0.19 17.21 12.00
CA PRO A 157 1.29 16.46 11.41
C PRO A 157 0.80 15.75 10.15
N CYS A 158 1.38 16.11 9.01
CA CYS A 158 1.00 15.59 7.72
C CYS A 158 1.99 14.54 7.26
N VAL A 159 1.50 13.33 7.00
CA VAL A 159 2.31 12.17 6.61
C VAL A 159 2.31 11.96 5.10
N PHE A 160 1.37 12.57 4.39
CA PHE A 160 1.28 12.54 2.93
C PHE A 160 0.60 13.80 2.42
N GLY A 161 1.15 14.43 1.38
CA GLY A 161 0.58 15.60 0.75
C GLY A 161 0.71 15.58 -0.78
N VAL A 162 -0.32 16.09 -1.45
CA VAL A 162 -0.29 16.45 -2.87
C VAL A 162 -1.26 17.61 -3.13
N GLY A 163 -0.86 18.59 -3.94
CA GLY A 163 -1.75 19.71 -4.26
C GLY A 163 -1.04 20.94 -4.79
N THR A 164 -1.85 21.90 -5.26
CA THR A 164 -1.40 23.23 -5.70
C THR A 164 -1.18 24.21 -4.56
N GLY A 165 -1.90 23.98 -3.46
CA GLY A 165 -2.04 24.87 -2.31
C GLY A 165 -3.35 24.51 -1.62
N TRP A 166 -3.46 24.78 -0.32
CA TRP A 166 -4.60 24.33 0.48
C TRP A 166 -5.93 24.73 -0.16
N SER A 167 -6.09 25.98 -0.60
CA SER A 167 -7.33 26.51 -1.18
C SER A 167 -7.53 26.23 -2.68
N SER A 168 -6.50 25.76 -3.39
CA SER A 168 -6.53 25.56 -4.85
C SER A 168 -6.60 24.09 -5.26
N GLY A 169 -6.66 23.24 -4.25
CA GLY A 169 -7.07 21.85 -4.28
C GLY A 169 -5.93 20.92 -3.97
N ALA A 170 -6.18 20.12 -2.95
CA ALA A 170 -5.19 19.36 -2.24
C ALA A 170 -5.81 18.07 -1.68
N ILE A 171 -4.95 17.07 -1.51
CA ILE A 171 -5.23 15.90 -0.68
C ILE A 171 -4.10 15.84 0.34
N SER A 172 -4.46 15.73 1.60
CA SER A 172 -3.50 15.46 2.66
C SER A 172 -3.99 14.36 3.57
N MET A 173 -3.06 13.54 4.02
CA MET A 173 -3.28 12.62 5.12
C MET A 173 -2.51 13.13 6.31
N GLN A 174 -3.24 13.41 7.37
CA GLN A 174 -2.73 14.13 8.51
C GLN A 174 -3.45 13.68 9.77
N PHE A 175 -2.97 14.14 10.92
CA PHE A 175 -3.66 13.93 12.19
C PHE A 175 -4.14 15.28 12.72
N ASN A 176 -5.32 15.31 13.34
CA ASN A 176 -5.80 16.51 14.01
C ASN A 176 -5.07 16.69 15.36
N PRO A 177 -5.33 17.79 16.10
CA PRO A 177 -4.75 18.00 17.42
C PRO A 177 -5.09 16.90 18.45
N SER A 178 -6.19 16.16 18.26
CA SER A 178 -6.57 14.98 19.05
C SER A 178 -5.88 13.69 18.58
N SER A 179 -4.91 13.76 17.66
CA SER A 179 -4.23 12.61 17.06
C SER A 179 -5.14 11.67 16.28
N ARG A 180 -6.28 12.15 15.80
CA ARG A 180 -7.16 11.39 14.90
C ARG A 180 -6.70 11.53 13.47
N PHE A 181 -6.43 10.41 12.81
CA PHE A 181 -6.11 10.40 11.39
C PHE A 181 -7.28 10.93 10.58
N MET A 182 -6.97 11.78 9.59
CA MET A 182 -7.92 12.28 8.62
C MET A 182 -7.32 12.27 7.22
N CYS A 183 -8.19 12.05 6.24
CA CYS A 183 -7.93 12.43 4.86
C CYS A 183 -8.69 13.72 4.59
N ALA A 184 -7.96 14.83 4.52
CA ALA A 184 -8.51 16.12 4.15
C ALA A 184 -8.41 16.29 2.63
N ILE A 185 -9.52 16.65 2.01
CA ILE A 185 -9.60 17.05 0.61
C ILE A 185 -10.08 18.48 0.51
N MET A 186 -9.41 19.29 -0.33
CA MET A 186 -9.90 20.62 -0.68
C MET A 186 -10.29 20.65 -2.15
N SER A 187 -11.53 21.03 -2.48
CA SER A 187 -11.94 21.61 -3.76
C SER A 187 -13.48 21.72 -3.87
N PRO A 188 -14.12 22.91 -3.83
CA PRO A 188 -13.63 24.26 -3.47
C PRO A 188 -13.66 24.56 -1.96
N GLY A 189 -14.14 23.61 -1.15
CA GLY A 189 -14.12 23.68 0.31
C GLY A 189 -13.51 22.42 0.90
N GLU A 190 -13.15 22.50 2.16
CA GLU A 190 -12.53 21.41 2.91
C GLU A 190 -13.58 20.35 3.27
N LYS A 191 -13.21 19.09 3.08
CA LYS A 191 -13.95 17.94 3.60
C LYS A 191 -12.97 16.94 4.17
N ASP A 192 -13.33 16.39 5.32
CA ASP A 192 -12.49 15.47 6.05
C ASP A 192 -13.20 14.12 6.22
N ALA A 193 -12.50 13.04 5.87
CA ALA A 193 -12.84 11.71 6.34
C ALA A 193 -11.98 11.40 7.55
N PHE A 194 -12.60 11.04 8.68
CA PHE A 194 -11.90 10.75 9.93
C PHE A 194 -11.87 9.26 10.24
N ALA A 195 -10.71 8.77 10.67
CA ALA A 195 -10.59 7.45 11.28
C ALA A 195 -11.47 7.33 12.54
N PRO A 196 -11.89 6.12 12.93
CA PRO A 196 -12.85 5.93 14.01
C PRO A 196 -12.30 6.30 15.40
N THR A 197 -10.98 6.23 15.60
CA THR A 197 -10.32 6.51 16.89
C THR A 197 -8.97 7.18 16.71
N ASP A 198 -8.50 7.78 17.80
CA ASP A 198 -7.24 8.53 17.87
C ASP A 198 -6.03 7.58 17.87
N GLN A 199 -4.87 8.06 17.42
CA GLN A 199 -3.59 7.33 17.46
C GLN A 199 -2.82 7.66 18.75
N THR A 200 -2.19 6.64 19.34
CA THR A 200 -1.18 6.83 20.38
C THR A 200 0.10 7.44 19.81
N ARG A 201 0.63 8.49 20.45
CA ARG A 201 1.88 9.14 20.08
C ARG A 201 3.03 8.66 20.97
N ASP A 202 3.62 7.52 20.63
CA ASP A 202 4.71 6.89 21.39
C ASP A 202 5.96 6.61 20.54
N GLY A 203 5.90 6.85 19.23
CA GLY A 203 6.99 6.56 18.29
C GLY A 203 7.29 5.07 18.08
N THR A 204 6.43 4.18 18.52
CA THR A 204 6.64 2.72 18.50
C THR A 204 5.42 1.93 18.02
N THR A 205 4.20 2.39 18.32
CA THR A 205 2.96 1.74 17.90
C THR A 205 2.63 2.12 16.46
N PHE A 206 2.87 1.19 15.55
CA PHE A 206 2.47 1.32 14.15
C PHE A 206 1.00 0.99 13.98
N VAL A 207 0.31 1.85 13.24
CA VAL A 207 -1.09 1.71 12.89
C VAL A 207 -1.24 1.78 11.38
N LYS A 208 -2.08 0.92 10.81
CA LYS A 208 -2.40 0.97 9.39
C LYS A 208 -3.62 1.84 9.16
N TYR A 209 -3.44 2.91 8.39
CA TYR A 209 -4.53 3.72 7.87
C TYR A 209 -4.76 3.47 6.39
N VAL A 210 -6.03 3.47 6.01
CA VAL A 210 -6.42 3.34 4.61
C VAL A 210 -7.46 4.41 4.29
N VAL A 211 -7.27 5.12 3.19
CA VAL A 211 -8.28 5.98 2.57
C VAL A 211 -8.81 5.24 1.37
N ARG A 212 -10.11 5.01 1.33
CA ARG A 212 -10.78 4.38 0.19
C ARG A 212 -11.81 5.32 -0.39
N ARG A 213 -11.79 5.46 -1.72
CA ARG A 213 -12.85 6.11 -2.48
C ARG A 213 -13.54 5.08 -3.35
N VAL A 214 -14.84 4.84 -3.13
CA VAL A 214 -15.67 3.95 -3.97
C VAL A 214 -16.95 4.67 -4.35
N ALA A 215 -17.20 4.83 -5.64
CA ALA A 215 -18.39 5.50 -6.18
C ALA A 215 -18.60 6.91 -5.58
N GLY A 216 -17.51 7.64 -5.31
CA GLY A 216 -17.55 8.96 -4.68
C GLY A 216 -17.72 8.97 -3.16
N VAL A 217 -17.85 7.81 -2.51
CA VAL A 217 -17.84 7.69 -1.05
C VAL A 217 -16.41 7.57 -0.56
N TRP A 218 -16.01 8.46 0.33
CA TRP A 218 -14.70 8.48 0.98
C TRP A 218 -14.82 7.90 2.37
N THR A 219 -14.00 6.89 2.66
CA THR A 219 -13.96 6.23 3.95
C THR A 219 -12.51 6.05 4.37
N THR A 220 -12.20 6.48 5.59
CA THR A 220 -10.93 6.16 6.25
C THR A 220 -11.09 4.92 7.12
N TYR A 221 -10.04 4.11 7.20
CA TYR A 221 -9.98 2.92 8.05
C TYR A 221 -8.76 3.01 8.96
N LYS A 222 -8.89 2.49 10.17
CA LYS A 222 -7.80 2.27 11.12
C LYS A 222 -7.76 0.79 11.46
N ASP A 223 -6.69 0.10 11.10
CA ASP A 223 -6.53 -1.35 11.27
C ASP A 223 -7.74 -2.16 10.78
N GLY A 224 -8.28 -1.74 9.63
CA GLY A 224 -9.46 -2.37 9.01
C GLY A 224 -10.82 -1.91 9.56
N ILE A 225 -10.86 -1.13 10.65
CA ILE A 225 -12.10 -0.58 11.20
C ILE A 225 -12.44 0.73 10.47
N ALA A 226 -13.62 0.79 9.86
CA ALA A 226 -14.09 1.97 9.15
C ALA A 226 -14.43 3.13 10.09
N GLY A 227 -14.09 4.35 9.68
CA GLY A 227 -14.59 5.59 10.24
C GLY A 227 -15.89 6.04 9.58
N THR A 228 -16.31 7.27 9.89
CA THR A 228 -17.52 7.85 9.30
C THR A 228 -17.28 8.22 7.83
N PRO A 229 -18.05 7.66 6.89
CA PRO A 229 -17.90 8.00 5.48
C PRO A 229 -18.51 9.36 5.15
N PHE A 230 -18.05 9.99 4.07
CA PHE A 230 -18.74 11.10 3.43
C PHE A 230 -18.78 10.95 1.91
N THR A 231 -19.73 11.61 1.26
CA THR A 231 -19.90 11.54 -0.20
C THR A 231 -19.38 12.80 -0.89
N ASP A 232 -18.51 12.62 -1.88
CA ASP A 232 -18.09 13.63 -2.82
C ASP A 232 -17.83 13.03 -4.21
N SER A 233 -18.79 13.28 -5.11
CA SER A 233 -18.73 12.89 -6.52
C SER A 233 -18.04 13.92 -7.41
N LYS A 234 -17.76 15.13 -6.91
CA LYS A 234 -17.20 16.25 -7.69
C LYS A 234 -15.68 16.34 -7.58
N PHE A 235 -15.10 15.88 -6.47
CA PHE A 235 -13.66 15.91 -6.28
C PHE A 235 -12.93 15.04 -7.32
N ILE A 236 -11.90 15.61 -7.94
CA ILE A 236 -11.00 14.96 -8.90
C ILE A 236 -9.70 14.60 -8.18
N ALA A 237 -9.47 13.31 -7.97
CA ALA A 237 -8.26 12.80 -7.36
C ALA A 237 -7.09 12.88 -8.34
N ASN A 238 -6.36 14.01 -8.29
CA ASN A 238 -5.19 14.24 -9.13
C ASN A 238 -3.90 14.27 -8.29
N PHE A 239 -3.19 13.14 -8.27
CA PHE A 239 -1.90 12.99 -7.57
C PHE A 239 -0.70 13.53 -8.37
N THR A 240 -0.93 14.13 -9.54
CA THR A 240 0.08 14.90 -10.29
C THR A 240 -0.10 16.39 -10.21
N ARG A 241 -1.07 16.86 -9.42
CA ARG A 241 -1.26 18.29 -9.20
C ARG A 241 0.04 18.86 -8.62
N ASN A 242 0.61 19.88 -9.27
CA ASN A 242 1.96 20.43 -9.03
C ASN A 242 3.17 19.55 -9.40
N GLY A 243 2.97 18.38 -10.01
CA GLY A 243 4.07 17.49 -10.38
C GLY A 243 4.89 17.00 -9.19
N VAL A 244 4.36 17.07 -7.96
CA VAL A 244 5.07 16.63 -6.76
C VAL A 244 4.14 15.91 -5.79
N ILE A 245 4.62 14.79 -5.24
CA ILE A 245 4.05 14.12 -4.06
C ILE A 245 5.04 14.26 -2.90
N THR A 246 4.55 14.46 -1.69
CA THR A 246 5.38 14.51 -0.47
C THR A 246 4.97 13.47 0.56
N ILE A 247 5.97 12.89 1.23
CA ILE A 247 5.79 11.98 2.38
C ILE A 247 6.47 12.58 3.59
N GLY A 248 5.75 12.64 4.70
CA GLY A 248 6.22 13.28 5.93
C GLY A 248 6.01 14.79 5.98
N ALA A 249 5.39 15.36 4.94
CA ALA A 249 4.89 16.72 4.97
C ALA A 249 3.78 16.92 3.94
N ALA A 250 3.11 18.07 4.04
CA ALA A 250 2.51 18.71 2.89
C ALA A 250 3.08 20.12 2.71
N ILE A 251 3.30 20.47 1.44
CA ILE A 251 3.85 21.76 1.04
C ILE A 251 2.68 22.59 0.51
N TRP A 252 2.30 23.61 1.26
CA TRP A 252 1.25 24.54 0.89
C TRP A 252 1.83 25.92 0.62
N ASP A 253 1.12 26.73 -0.17
CA ASP A 253 1.43 28.15 -0.31
C ASP A 253 1.39 28.90 1.03
N VAL A 254 0.63 28.38 2.01
CA VAL A 254 0.50 28.93 3.37
C VAL A 254 1.57 28.41 4.35
N GLY A 255 2.44 27.49 3.93
CA GLY A 255 3.50 26.92 4.76
C GLY A 255 3.61 25.39 4.66
N ILE A 256 4.56 24.83 5.41
CA ILE A 256 4.81 23.39 5.45
C ILE A 256 4.21 22.83 6.74
N THR A 257 3.38 21.80 6.61
CA THR A 257 2.99 20.95 7.75
C THR A 257 3.79 19.65 7.66
N ALA A 258 4.81 19.49 8.51
CA ALA A 258 5.63 18.29 8.56
C ALA A 258 5.15 17.34 9.65
N SER A 259 5.32 16.03 9.46
CA SER A 259 5.17 15.06 10.54
C SER A 259 6.48 14.88 11.30
N HIS A 260 6.37 14.42 12.55
CA HIS A 260 7.45 13.74 13.23
C HIS A 260 6.99 12.30 13.44
N SER A 261 7.49 11.37 12.62
CA SER A 261 6.90 10.03 12.49
C SER A 261 7.89 8.97 12.01
N LYS A 262 7.52 7.71 12.19
CA LYS A 262 8.11 6.56 11.50
C LYS A 262 7.08 5.96 10.55
N ILE A 263 7.45 5.71 9.30
CA ILE A 263 6.55 5.19 8.27
C ILE A 263 7.14 3.89 7.72
N LYS A 264 6.39 2.79 7.76
CA LYS A 264 6.82 1.50 7.24
C LYS A 264 6.52 1.33 5.76
N ASN A 265 5.32 1.73 5.36
CA ASN A 265 4.88 1.57 3.99
C ASN A 265 3.87 2.65 3.61
N ILE A 266 3.89 3.04 2.35
CA ILE A 266 2.84 3.81 1.68
C ILE A 266 2.50 3.13 0.37
N TYR A 267 1.21 3.06 0.05
CA TYR A 267 0.79 2.57 -1.25
C TYR A 267 -0.43 3.32 -1.80
N LEU A 268 -0.56 3.29 -3.13
CA LEU A 268 -1.73 3.74 -3.88
C LEU A 268 -2.07 2.70 -4.94
N ARG A 269 -3.34 2.32 -5.05
CA ARG A 269 -3.84 1.44 -6.12
C ARG A 269 -5.22 1.85 -6.58
N LYS A 270 -5.55 1.50 -7.83
CA LYS A 270 -6.93 1.54 -8.33
C LYS A 270 -7.72 0.35 -7.76
N LEU A 271 -9.04 0.51 -7.66
CA LEU A 271 -9.98 -0.54 -7.26
C LEU A 271 -10.92 -0.87 -8.41
#